data_AF-A0A3D2G6S0-F1
#
_entry.id   AF-A0A3D2G6S0-F1
#
_cell.length_a   1.000
_cell.length_b   1.000
_cell.length_c   1.000
_cell.angle_alpha   90.00
_cell.angle_beta   90.00
_cell.angle_gamma   90.00
#
_symmetry.space_group_name_H-M   'P 1'
#
loop_
_entity.id
_entity.type
_entity.pdbx_description
1 polymer ?
#
loop_
_entity_poly.entity_id
_entity_poly.type
_entity_poly.pdbx_seq_one_letter_code
_entity_poly.pdbx_strand_id
1 'polypeptide(L)'
;DLDIACTEYTIGFDTAINTAMEAIDKVRDTSSSHERCSIIEVMGRNAGYIALWTGVANGAEDILLPEKYDYNEQELINNIIASRKRGKTHHIIVNAEGIGHSTSMAKRIEAATGIETRATILGYLQRGGSPTCKDRFYASIMGAYAADILCAGKSNRVVAYKHGEFVDFDIEEALNMEKTINEYQYDICRKLSR
;
A
#
# COMPACT_ATOMS: atom_id res chain seq x y z
N ASP A 1 -7.51 2.42 -3.20
CA ASP A 1 -7.12 1.04 -3.54
C ASP A 1 -6.20 0.97 -4.76
N LEU A 2 -6.37 1.85 -5.76
CA LEU A 2 -5.58 1.84 -7.01
C LEU A 2 -5.79 0.57 -7.85
N ASP A 3 -6.95 -0.06 -7.72
CA ASP A 3 -7.34 -1.32 -8.36
C ASP A 3 -8.12 -1.14 -9.68
N ILE A 4 -8.32 0.09 -10.16
CA ILE A 4 -8.89 0.34 -11.49
C ILE A 4 -7.82 0.09 -12.56
N ALA A 5 -8.09 -0.86 -13.46
CA ALA A 5 -7.06 -1.40 -14.34
C ALA A 5 -6.58 -0.45 -15.45
N CYS A 6 -7.48 0.36 -16.00
CA CYS A 6 -7.17 1.26 -17.10
C CYS A 6 -6.34 2.50 -16.69
N THR A 7 -6.06 2.70 -15.39
CA THR A 7 -5.37 3.89 -14.87
C THR A 7 -4.20 3.53 -13.96
N GLU A 8 -3.13 4.30 -14.08
CA GLU A 8 -1.96 4.24 -13.19
C GLU A 8 -2.18 5.03 -11.89
N TYR A 9 -3.29 5.78 -11.80
CA TYR A 9 -3.66 6.55 -10.61
C TYR A 9 -5.18 6.60 -10.38
N THR A 10 -5.59 6.48 -9.12
CA THR A 10 -6.97 6.70 -8.68
C THR A 10 -6.99 7.80 -7.64
N ILE A 11 -7.95 8.73 -7.77
CA ILE A 11 -8.13 9.83 -6.82
C ILE A 11 -8.36 9.25 -5.41
N GLY A 12 -7.63 9.80 -4.43
CA GLY A 12 -7.56 9.38 -3.04
C GLY A 12 -6.39 8.45 -2.71
N PHE A 13 -5.70 7.89 -3.71
CA PHE A 13 -4.59 6.95 -3.48
C PHE A 13 -3.41 7.62 -2.77
N ASP A 14 -3.03 8.81 -3.22
CA ASP A 14 -1.89 9.54 -2.64
C ASP A 14 -2.19 9.96 -1.20
N THR A 15 -3.40 10.44 -0.94
CA THR A 15 -3.87 10.78 0.41
C THR A 15 -3.88 9.58 1.33
N ALA A 16 -4.38 8.43 0.87
CA ALA A 16 -4.39 7.19 1.67
C ALA A 16 -2.98 6.74 2.06
N ILE A 17 -2.02 6.80 1.13
CA ILE A 17 -0.62 6.47 1.41
C ILE A 17 -0.04 7.45 2.43
N ASN A 18 -0.20 8.76 2.24
CA ASN A 18 0.34 9.74 3.19
C ASN A 18 -0.20 9.54 4.61
N THR A 19 -1.49 9.24 4.75
CA THR A 19 -2.07 8.90 6.05
C THR A 19 -1.45 7.63 6.66
N ALA A 20 -1.21 6.59 5.85
CA ALA A 20 -0.55 5.38 6.32
C ALA A 20 0.92 5.61 6.69
N MET A 21 1.64 6.41 5.90
CA MET A 21 3.03 6.79 6.16
C MET A 21 3.16 7.54 7.49
N GLU A 22 2.31 8.54 7.73
CA GLU A 22 2.32 9.30 8.99
C GLU A 22 2.08 8.41 10.21
N ALA A 23 1.24 7.37 10.08
CA ALA A 23 0.99 6.43 11.15
C ALA A 23 2.21 5.52 11.39
N ILE A 24 2.86 5.05 10.32
CA ILE A 24 4.06 4.20 10.41
C ILE A 24 5.23 4.95 11.03
N ASP A 25 5.45 6.22 10.67
CA ASP A 25 6.52 7.03 11.23
C ASP A 25 6.35 7.18 12.75
N LYS A 26 5.12 7.46 13.22
CA LYS A 26 4.80 7.50 14.66
C LYS A 26 5.03 6.15 15.35
N VAL A 27 4.69 5.05 14.70
CA VAL A 27 4.95 3.71 15.25
C VAL A 27 6.45 3.43 15.30
N ARG A 28 7.23 3.83 14.29
CA ARG A 28 8.68 3.65 14.21
C ARG A 28 9.41 4.32 15.39
N ASP A 29 9.01 5.53 15.76
CA ASP A 29 9.57 6.26 16.90
C ASP A 29 9.43 5.47 18.21
N THR A 30 8.24 4.87 18.42
CA THR A 30 7.97 4.06 19.62
C THR A 30 8.59 2.66 19.54
N SER A 31 8.77 2.10 18.34
CA SER A 31 9.30 0.75 18.14
C SER A 31 10.81 0.71 18.36
N SER A 32 11.52 1.72 17.88
CA SER A 32 12.98 1.85 18.03
C SER A 32 13.40 1.95 19.49
N SER A 33 12.55 2.54 20.33
CA SER A 33 12.79 2.70 21.77
C SER A 33 12.66 1.40 22.58
N HIS A 34 12.00 0.38 22.01
CA HIS A 34 11.62 -0.84 22.72
C HIS A 34 12.01 -2.14 22.00
N GLU A 35 12.78 -2.07 20.91
CA GLU A 35 13.17 -3.24 20.11
C GLU A 35 11.97 -4.09 19.64
N ARG A 36 10.93 -3.43 19.10
CA ARG A 36 9.66 -4.08 18.76
C ARG A 36 9.52 -4.48 17.30
N CYS A 37 8.69 -5.50 17.08
CA CYS A 37 8.11 -5.79 15.77
C CYS A 37 6.71 -5.17 15.67
N SER A 38 6.41 -4.50 14.56
CA SER A 38 5.12 -3.84 14.34
C SER A 38 4.52 -4.27 13.02
N ILE A 39 3.30 -4.80 13.07
CA ILE A 39 2.50 -5.11 11.90
C ILE A 39 1.51 -3.97 11.69
N ILE A 40 1.56 -3.33 10.52
CA ILE A 40 0.68 -2.23 10.16
C ILE A 40 -0.26 -2.70 9.05
N GLU A 41 -1.53 -2.87 9.40
CA GLU A 41 -2.55 -3.28 8.43
C GLU A 41 -3.09 -2.04 7.70
N VAL A 42 -2.87 -2.01 6.38
CA VAL A 42 -3.30 -0.93 5.49
C VAL A 42 -4.46 -1.38 4.60
N MET A 43 -5.24 -0.41 4.12
CA MET A 43 -6.35 -0.71 3.22
C MET A 43 -5.83 -1.15 1.83
N GLY A 44 -6.74 -1.63 0.99
CA GLY A 44 -6.43 -2.01 -0.39
C GLY A 44 -7.36 -3.08 -0.95
N ARG A 45 -8.30 -3.56 -0.15
CA ARG A 45 -9.19 -4.68 -0.47
C ARG A 45 -8.37 -5.89 -0.92
N ASN A 46 -8.47 -6.26 -2.20
CA ASN A 46 -7.77 -7.39 -2.78
C ASN A 46 -6.50 -6.96 -3.55
N ALA A 47 -6.11 -5.69 -3.45
CA ALA A 47 -4.99 -5.09 -4.17
C ALA A 47 -3.91 -4.57 -3.21
N GLY A 48 -2.66 -4.88 -3.53
CA GLY A 48 -1.49 -4.60 -2.71
C GLY A 48 -0.87 -3.21 -2.89
N TYR A 49 -1.43 -2.33 -3.72
CA TYR A 49 -0.76 -1.08 -4.11
C TYR A 49 -0.48 -0.13 -2.94
N ILE A 50 -1.41 0.02 -2.00
CA ILE A 50 -1.21 0.88 -0.82
C ILE A 50 -0.09 0.30 0.05
N ALA A 51 -0.11 -1.01 0.30
CA ALA A 51 0.93 -1.70 1.09
C ALA A 51 2.31 -1.58 0.43
N LEU A 52 2.39 -1.78 -0.89
CA LEU A 52 3.63 -1.65 -1.64
C LEU A 52 4.21 -0.23 -1.55
N TRP A 53 3.41 0.78 -1.88
CA TRP A 53 3.88 2.17 -1.90
C TRP A 53 4.26 2.65 -0.50
N THR A 54 3.40 2.41 0.47
CA THR A 54 3.65 2.79 1.87
C THR A 54 4.89 2.08 2.41
N GLY A 55 5.00 0.77 2.19
CA GLY A 55 6.13 0.00 2.69
C GLY A 55 7.46 0.40 2.06
N VAL A 56 7.50 0.69 0.76
CA VAL A 56 8.71 1.21 0.10
C VAL A 56 9.05 2.60 0.62
N ALA A 57 8.08 3.49 0.74
CA ALA A 57 8.30 4.87 1.15
C ALA A 57 8.76 5.00 2.60
N ASN A 58 8.22 4.21 3.53
CA ASN A 58 8.66 4.21 4.93
C ASN A 58 9.88 3.31 5.19
N GLY A 59 10.32 2.49 4.24
CA GLY A 59 11.36 1.49 4.47
C GLY A 59 10.91 0.42 5.46
N ALA A 60 9.79 -0.24 5.16
CA ALA A 60 9.33 -1.42 5.87
C ALA A 60 10.26 -2.61 5.59
N GLU A 61 10.44 -3.48 6.59
CA GLU A 61 11.30 -4.65 6.45
C GLU A 61 10.67 -5.74 5.58
N ASP A 62 9.36 -5.96 5.75
CA ASP A 62 8.57 -6.89 4.97
C ASP A 62 7.25 -6.21 4.52
N ILE A 63 6.83 -6.51 3.29
CA ILE A 63 5.55 -6.07 2.73
C ILE A 63 4.76 -7.29 2.27
N LEU A 64 3.56 -7.47 2.82
CA LEU A 64 2.68 -8.58 2.51
C LEU A 64 1.57 -8.11 1.57
N LEU A 65 1.59 -8.64 0.34
CA LEU A 65 0.65 -8.28 -0.72
C LEU A 65 -0.22 -9.49 -1.09
N PRO A 66 -1.54 -9.33 -1.34
CA PRO A 66 -2.41 -10.42 -1.81
C PRO A 66 -1.91 -11.10 -3.08
N GLU A 67 -1.24 -10.34 -3.95
CA GLU A 67 -0.73 -10.82 -5.24
C GLU A 67 0.58 -11.60 -5.14
N LYS A 68 1.27 -11.56 -3.99
CA LYS A 68 2.65 -12.07 -3.85
C LYS A 68 2.88 -12.95 -2.64
N TYR A 69 2.12 -12.77 -1.58
CA TYR A 69 2.35 -13.47 -0.32
C TYR A 69 1.87 -14.91 -0.42
N ASP A 70 2.77 -15.85 -0.14
CA ASP A 70 2.55 -17.30 -0.20
C ASP A 70 2.12 -17.90 1.15
N TYR A 71 1.82 -17.06 2.14
CA TYR A 71 1.50 -17.45 3.51
C TYR A 71 2.63 -18.18 4.26
N ASN A 72 3.88 -18.00 3.80
CA ASN A 72 5.06 -18.54 4.48
C ASN A 72 5.49 -17.67 5.67
N GLU A 73 4.80 -17.84 6.80
CA GLU A 73 5.16 -17.13 8.05
C GLU A 73 6.56 -17.48 8.56
N GLN A 74 7.11 -18.64 8.20
CA GLN A 74 8.46 -19.03 8.62
C GLN A 74 9.53 -18.15 7.97
N GLU A 75 9.36 -17.76 6.70
CA GLU A 75 10.26 -16.79 6.05
C GLU A 75 10.23 -15.44 6.76
N LEU A 76 9.03 -14.97 7.12
CA LEU A 76 8.85 -13.72 7.87
C LEU A 76 9.57 -13.76 9.22
N ILE A 77 9.39 -14.84 9.99
CA ILE A 77 10.08 -15.06 11.26
C ILE A 77 11.61 -15.06 11.09
N ASN A 78 12.11 -15.74 10.04
CA ASN A 78 13.53 -15.80 9.75
C ASN A 78 14.09 -14.40 9.41
N ASN A 79 13.35 -13.59 8.64
CA ASN A 79 13.73 -12.22 8.31
C ASN A 79 13.81 -11.34 9.55
N ILE A 80 12.84 -11.44 10.46
CA ILE A 80 12.82 -10.72 11.75
C ILE A 80 14.05 -11.05 12.59
N ILE A 81 14.34 -12.34 12.77
CA ILE A 81 15.51 -12.79 13.54
C ILE A 81 16.81 -12.32 12.88
N ALA A 82 16.89 -12.39 11.55
CA ALA A 82 18.06 -11.94 10.81
C ALA A 82 18.27 -10.42 10.95
N SER A 83 17.20 -9.62 10.84
CA SER A 83 17.25 -8.17 11.01
C SER A 83 17.73 -7.77 12.40
N ARG A 84 17.23 -8.44 13.44
CA ARG A 84 17.71 -8.22 14.81
C ARG A 84 19.19 -8.56 14.99
N LYS A 85 19.65 -9.69 14.41
CA LYS A 85 21.08 -10.07 14.42
C LYS A 85 21.98 -9.06 13.73
N ARG A 86 21.46 -8.30 12.75
CA ARG A 86 22.17 -7.19 12.08
C ARG A 86 22.19 -5.89 12.91
N GLY A 87 21.53 -5.87 14.07
CA GLY A 87 21.49 -4.71 14.96
C GLY A 87 20.35 -3.74 14.68
N LYS A 88 19.35 -4.12 13.87
CA LYS A 88 18.14 -3.29 13.72
C LYS A 88 17.36 -3.25 15.04
N THR A 89 16.94 -2.05 15.42
CA THR A 89 16.21 -1.76 16.67
C THR A 89 14.70 -1.84 16.52
N HIS A 90 14.19 -2.16 15.34
CA HIS A 90 12.77 -2.35 15.08
C HIS A 90 12.58 -3.18 13.81
N HIS A 91 11.38 -3.71 13.63
CA HIS A 91 10.99 -4.43 12.42
C HIS A 91 9.54 -4.08 12.07
N ILE A 92 9.33 -3.45 10.92
CA ILE A 92 8.01 -3.02 10.46
C ILE A 92 7.56 -3.93 9.32
N ILE A 93 6.36 -4.49 9.47
CA ILE A 93 5.68 -5.31 8.49
C ILE A 93 4.46 -4.53 8.00
N VAL A 94 4.41 -4.18 6.72
CA VAL A 94 3.21 -3.57 6.13
C VAL A 94 2.35 -4.68 5.53
N ASN A 95 1.16 -4.86 6.08
CA ASN A 95 0.25 -5.93 5.69
C ASN A 95 -0.98 -5.36 4.98
N ALA A 96 -1.24 -5.77 3.75
CA ALA A 96 -2.49 -5.40 3.08
C ALA A 96 -3.69 -6.10 3.74
N GLU A 97 -4.82 -5.39 3.89
CA GLU A 97 -6.04 -5.96 4.50
C GLU A 97 -6.58 -7.21 3.80
N GLY A 98 -6.27 -7.39 2.50
CA GLY A 98 -6.63 -8.59 1.74
C GLY A 98 -5.94 -9.87 2.22
N ILE A 99 -4.80 -9.76 2.91
CA ILE A 99 -4.19 -10.88 3.65
C ILE A 99 -4.85 -11.03 5.02
N GLY A 100 -5.06 -9.90 5.70
CA GLY A 100 -5.72 -9.84 7.00
C GLY A 100 -4.94 -10.53 8.13
N HIS A 101 -5.66 -10.99 9.14
CA HIS A 101 -5.15 -11.77 10.27
C HIS A 101 -4.03 -11.14 11.11
N SER A 102 -3.76 -9.84 10.97
CA SER A 102 -2.62 -9.13 11.59
C SER A 102 -2.48 -9.36 13.09
N THR A 103 -3.58 -9.29 13.85
CA THR A 103 -3.57 -9.52 15.30
C THR A 103 -3.14 -10.94 15.67
N SER A 104 -3.57 -11.93 14.89
CA SER A 104 -3.20 -13.33 15.13
C SER A 104 -1.76 -13.61 14.69
N MET A 105 -1.33 -13.00 13.59
CA MET A 105 0.04 -13.07 13.08
C MET A 105 1.03 -12.49 14.09
N ALA A 106 0.72 -11.32 14.68
CA ALA A 106 1.53 -10.72 15.73
C ALA A 106 1.77 -11.67 16.92
N LYS A 107 0.72 -12.35 17.40
CA LYS A 107 0.84 -13.35 18.48
C LYS A 107 1.75 -14.52 18.11
N ARG A 108 1.66 -15.02 16.87
CA ARG A 108 2.49 -16.13 16.39
C ARG A 108 3.94 -15.73 16.24
N ILE A 109 4.20 -14.55 15.68
CA ILE A 109 5.56 -13.98 15.56
C ILE A 109 6.18 -13.78 16.94
N GLU A 110 5.45 -13.19 17.89
CA GLU A 110 5.95 -12.98 19.26
C GLU A 110 6.29 -14.30 19.94
N ALA A 111 5.40 -15.31 19.83
CA ALA A 111 5.65 -16.63 20.40
C ALA A 111 6.89 -17.32 19.79
N ALA A 112 7.13 -17.15 18.49
CA ALA A 112 8.25 -17.78 17.80
C ALA A 112 9.59 -17.05 17.98
N THR A 113 9.57 -15.72 18.13
CA THR A 113 10.78 -14.89 18.15
C THR A 113 11.17 -14.39 19.54
N GLY A 114 10.21 -14.35 20.48
CA GLY A 114 10.36 -13.68 21.77
C GLY A 114 10.44 -12.15 21.66
N ILE A 115 10.18 -11.57 20.49
CA ILE A 115 10.15 -10.12 20.26
C ILE A 115 8.72 -9.63 20.44
N GLU A 116 8.51 -8.64 21.31
CA GLU A 116 7.19 -8.02 21.49
C GLU A 116 6.66 -7.55 20.13
N THR A 117 5.51 -8.09 19.73
CA THR A 117 4.94 -7.86 18.41
C THR A 117 3.54 -7.28 18.52
N ARG A 118 3.31 -6.12 17.91
CA ARG A 118 2.02 -5.42 17.96
C ARG A 118 1.44 -5.24 16.56
N ALA A 119 0.13 -5.43 16.44
CA ALA A 119 -0.60 -5.11 15.23
C ALA A 119 -1.35 -3.78 15.41
N THR A 120 -1.25 -2.90 14.41
CA THR A 120 -2.01 -1.65 14.31
C THR A 120 -2.82 -1.70 13.03
N ILE A 121 -4.14 -1.68 13.17
CA ILE A 121 -5.07 -1.69 12.04
C ILE A 121 -5.52 -0.26 11.81
N LEU A 122 -5.08 0.35 10.71
CA LEU A 122 -5.41 1.74 10.41
C LEU A 122 -6.87 1.91 9.99
N GLY A 123 -7.40 0.93 9.25
CA GLY A 123 -8.78 0.92 8.77
C GLY A 123 -9.17 2.23 8.08
N TYR A 124 -10.35 2.74 8.41
CA TYR A 124 -10.99 3.90 7.78
C TYR A 124 -10.24 5.23 7.95
N LEU A 125 -9.19 5.30 8.78
CA LEU A 125 -8.34 6.49 8.85
C LEU A 125 -7.81 6.87 7.46
N GLN A 126 -7.49 5.87 6.63
CA GLN A 126 -6.97 6.04 5.27
C GLN A 126 -8.01 6.54 4.24
N ARG A 127 -9.30 6.60 4.60
CA ARG A 127 -10.35 7.15 3.73
C ARG A 127 -10.72 8.60 4.06
N GLY A 128 -10.19 9.13 5.16
CA GLY A 128 -10.42 10.50 5.60
C GLY A 128 -9.17 11.37 5.48
N GLY A 129 -9.33 12.66 5.81
CA GLY A 129 -8.25 13.65 5.73
C GLY A 129 -8.40 14.61 4.56
N SER A 130 -7.59 15.67 4.57
CA SER A 130 -7.56 16.63 3.48
C SER A 130 -6.78 16.06 2.31
N PRO A 131 -7.29 16.12 1.06
CA PRO A 131 -6.58 15.53 -0.07
C PRO A 131 -5.24 16.25 -0.30
N THR A 132 -4.23 15.49 -0.72
CA THR A 132 -2.91 16.03 -1.07
C THR A 132 -2.97 16.92 -2.30
N CYS A 133 -1.87 17.64 -2.59
CA CYS A 133 -1.76 18.44 -3.81
C CYS A 133 -2.01 17.60 -5.08
N LYS A 134 -1.46 16.38 -5.14
CA LYS A 134 -1.62 15.49 -6.29
C LYS A 134 -3.07 15.06 -6.46
N ASP A 135 -3.73 14.61 -5.39
CA ASP A 135 -5.13 14.20 -5.45
C ASP A 135 -6.05 15.36 -5.87
N ARG A 136 -5.80 16.57 -5.34
CA ARG A 136 -6.56 17.76 -5.75
C ARG A 136 -6.37 18.09 -7.23
N PHE A 137 -5.12 18.15 -7.69
CA PHE A 137 -4.82 18.49 -9.07
C PHE A 137 -5.41 17.45 -10.04
N TYR A 138 -5.20 16.16 -9.78
CA TYR A 138 -5.66 15.09 -10.65
C TYR A 138 -7.19 15.03 -10.65
N ALA A 139 -7.85 15.21 -9.50
CA ALA A 139 -9.31 15.30 -9.46
C ALA A 139 -9.86 16.47 -10.27
N SER A 140 -9.23 17.65 -10.18
CA SER A 140 -9.65 18.82 -10.97
C SER A 140 -9.49 18.60 -12.48
N ILE A 141 -8.34 18.08 -12.92
CA ILE A 141 -8.10 17.82 -14.34
C ILE A 141 -9.01 16.71 -14.87
N MET A 142 -9.11 15.58 -14.16
CA MET A 142 -9.97 14.46 -14.58
C MET A 142 -11.45 14.86 -14.63
N GLY A 143 -11.92 15.66 -13.66
CA GLY A 143 -13.29 16.16 -13.63
C GLY A 143 -13.61 17.13 -14.77
N ALA A 144 -12.71 18.08 -15.05
CA ALA A 144 -12.84 18.98 -16.19
C ALA A 144 -12.83 18.21 -17.52
N TYR A 145 -11.89 17.28 -17.67
CA TYR A 145 -11.78 16.48 -18.89
C TYR A 145 -13.02 15.61 -19.13
N ALA A 146 -13.59 15.04 -18.06
CA ALA A 146 -14.85 14.30 -18.14
C ALA A 146 -16.01 15.18 -18.65
N ALA A 147 -16.08 16.45 -18.24
CA ALA A 147 -17.07 17.39 -18.74
C ALA A 147 -16.85 17.73 -20.22
N ASP A 148 -15.60 17.98 -20.62
CA ASP A 148 -15.24 18.31 -22.00
C ASP A 148 -15.61 17.19 -22.98
N ILE A 149 -15.31 15.93 -22.64
CA ILE A 149 -15.64 14.79 -23.51
C ILE A 149 -17.14 14.57 -23.62
N LEU A 150 -17.91 14.86 -22.55
CA LEU A 150 -19.36 14.80 -22.58
C LEU A 150 -19.94 15.88 -23.49
N CYS A 151 -19.43 17.11 -23.40
CA CYS A 151 -19.80 18.21 -24.29
C CYS A 151 -19.45 17.93 -25.77
N ALA A 152 -18.36 17.18 -26.02
CA ALA A 152 -17.99 16.71 -27.34
C ALA A 152 -18.87 15.54 -27.86
N GLY A 153 -19.89 15.12 -27.09
CA GLY A 153 -20.83 14.08 -27.47
C GLY A 153 -20.36 12.65 -27.18
N LYS A 154 -19.23 12.46 -26.50
CA LYS A 154 -18.81 11.13 -26.04
C LYS A 154 -19.66 10.68 -24.85
N SER A 155 -19.90 9.38 -24.74
CA SER A 155 -20.60 8.74 -23.62
C SER A 155 -19.97 7.38 -23.33
N ASN A 156 -20.30 6.78 -22.18
CA ASN A 156 -19.79 5.48 -21.72
C ASN A 156 -18.25 5.41 -21.66
N ARG A 157 -17.64 6.46 -21.11
CA ARG A 157 -16.18 6.58 -21.02
C ARG A 157 -15.71 6.70 -19.59
N VAL A 158 -14.51 6.19 -19.33
CA VAL A 158 -13.79 6.35 -18.06
C VAL A 158 -12.55 7.20 -18.29
N VAL A 159 -12.40 8.25 -17.49
CA VAL A 159 -11.19 9.07 -17.49
C VAL A 159 -10.12 8.38 -16.64
N ALA A 160 -8.90 8.33 -17.17
CA ALA A 160 -7.76 7.66 -16.58
C ALA A 160 -6.50 8.52 -16.70
N TYR A 161 -5.49 8.18 -15.89
CA TYR A 161 -4.14 8.70 -16.05
C TYR A 161 -3.23 7.54 -16.46
N LYS A 162 -2.58 7.65 -17.61
CA LYS A 162 -1.72 6.59 -18.16
C LYS A 162 -0.57 7.19 -18.95
N HIS A 163 0.64 6.68 -18.74
CA HIS A 163 1.85 7.12 -19.45
C HIS A 163 2.13 8.63 -19.38
N GLY A 164 1.78 9.27 -18.27
CA GLY A 164 2.00 10.70 -18.07
C GLY A 164 0.87 11.59 -18.57
N GLU A 165 -0.18 11.02 -19.15
CA GLU A 165 -1.27 11.77 -19.79
C GLU A 165 -2.63 11.46 -19.18
N PHE A 166 -3.54 12.44 -19.24
CA PHE A 166 -4.95 12.23 -18.94
C PHE A 166 -5.65 11.77 -20.21
N VAL A 167 -6.18 10.56 -20.19
CA VAL A 167 -6.80 9.89 -21.34
C VAL A 167 -8.18 9.37 -20.94
N ASP A 168 -9.00 9.03 -21.93
CA ASP A 168 -10.28 8.37 -21.71
C ASP A 168 -10.30 7.00 -22.42
N PHE A 169 -10.94 6.00 -21.82
CA PHE A 169 -11.18 4.68 -22.41
C PHE A 169 -12.67 4.40 -22.56
N ASP A 170 -13.03 3.51 -23.48
CA ASP A 170 -14.39 2.94 -23.47
C ASP A 170 -14.56 2.12 -22.19
N ILE A 171 -15.74 2.15 -21.58
CA ILE A 171 -15.96 1.48 -20.29
C ILE A 171 -15.78 -0.04 -20.40
N GLU A 172 -16.23 -0.67 -21.49
CA GLU A 172 -16.10 -2.11 -21.69
C GLU A 172 -14.64 -2.49 -21.97
N GLU A 173 -13.93 -1.67 -22.74
CA GLU A 173 -12.49 -1.83 -22.95
C GLU A 173 -11.74 -1.76 -21.61
N ALA A 174 -12.04 -0.75 -20.79
CA ALA A 174 -11.39 -0.54 -19.50
C ALA A 174 -11.64 -1.67 -18.50
N LEU A 175 -12.86 -2.23 -18.47
CA LEU A 175 -13.22 -3.35 -17.61
C LEU A 175 -12.50 -4.65 -17.99
N ASN A 176 -12.10 -4.80 -19.25
CA ASN A 176 -11.34 -5.96 -19.74
C ASN A 176 -9.81 -5.78 -19.61
N MET A 177 -9.33 -4.63 -19.13
CA MET A 177 -7.90 -4.44 -18.87
C MET A 177 -7.49 -5.15 -17.59
N GLU A 178 -6.24 -5.61 -17.56
CA GLU A 178 -5.61 -6.19 -16.37
C GLU A 178 -4.56 -5.26 -15.79
N LYS A 179 -4.41 -5.31 -14.47
CA LYS A 179 -3.40 -4.54 -13.74
C LYS A 179 -2.71 -5.39 -12.72
N THR A 180 -1.39 -5.41 -12.79
CA THR A 180 -0.53 -6.22 -11.93
C THR A 180 0.45 -5.35 -11.15
N ILE A 181 0.93 -5.88 -10.04
CA ILE A 181 2.03 -5.28 -9.29
C ILE A 181 3.29 -5.28 -10.16
N ASN A 182 4.05 -4.19 -10.11
CA ASN A 182 5.33 -4.09 -10.79
C ASN A 182 6.40 -4.89 -10.02
N GLU A 183 6.98 -5.93 -10.63
CA GLU A 183 7.97 -6.80 -10.00
C GLU A 183 9.18 -6.03 -9.48
N TYR A 184 9.68 -5.06 -10.25
CA TYR A 184 10.86 -4.28 -9.85
C TYR A 184 10.59 -3.46 -8.59
N GLN A 185 9.41 -2.83 -8.49
CA GLN A 185 9.02 -2.10 -7.29
C GLN A 185 8.92 -3.03 -6.07
N TYR A 186 8.36 -4.22 -6.25
CA TYR A 186 8.27 -5.23 -5.19
C TYR A 186 9.66 -5.72 -4.75
N ASP A 187 10.55 -6.03 -5.70
CA ASP A 187 11.91 -6.47 -5.43
C ASP A 187 12.76 -5.41 -4.73
N ILE A 188 12.55 -4.13 -5.05
CA ILE A 188 13.25 -3.01 -4.42
C ILE A 188 13.01 -2.99 -2.92
N CYS A 189 11.78 -3.29 -2.47
CA CYS A 189 11.51 -3.39 -1.04
C CYS A 189 12.44 -4.40 -0.35
N ARG A 190 12.57 -5.61 -0.90
CA ARG A 190 13.42 -6.67 -0.32
C ARG A 190 14.91 -6.34 -0.33
N LYS A 191 15.33 -5.42 -1.20
CA LYS A 191 16.72 -4.97 -1.31
C LYS A 191 17.04 -3.82 -0.37
N LEU A 192 16.11 -2.87 -0.20
CA LEU A 192 16.28 -1.72 0.68
C LEU A 192 16.12 -2.07 2.16
N SER A 193 15.40 -3.15 2.48
CA SER A 193 15.19 -3.60 3.86
C SER A 193 16.34 -4.39 4.48
N ARG A 194 17.37 -4.74 3.69
CA ARG A 194 18.50 -5.57 4.16
C ARG A 194 19.48 -4.80 5.03
#